data_AF-A0A7V4ZC21-F1
#
_entry.id   AF-A0A7V4ZC21-F1
#
_cell.length_a   1.000
_cell.length_b   1.000
_cell.length_c   1.000
_cell.angle_alpha   90.00
_cell.angle_beta   90.00
_cell.angle_gamma   90.00
#
_symmetry.space_group_name_H-M   'P 1'
#
loop_
_entity.id
_entity.type
_entity.pdbx_description
1 polymer ?
#
loop_
_entity_poly.entity_id
_entity_poly.type
_entity_poly.pdbx_seq_one_letter_code
_entity_poly.pdbx_strand_id
1 'polypeptide(L)'
;MGTWVCQRMMKARRAASAIGLVVCLALALAGGVPSCSGGAPPGQYATSPAQAATHLPAATPSRIPATATRGVAVSPQPPMTPRVPPTSTQAAPSKGRVEVARVVRVIDGDTIVVELNGRTYHVRYIGIDTPEPDEPFGREAAEQNAALVSGQTVELEKDISEVDRYGRLLRYVWIGDTMINRELVCQGYATVATYPPDVKYQNIFLACEREAREAGRGFWGAEPAPTAQQAGNCPYIGNKNSKVFHHAWCSSVAQMNPANRVCFATREEAIAQGYRPCRNCRP
;
A
#
# COMPACT_ATOMS: atom_id res chain seq x y z
N MET A 1 12.00 -53.98 21.76
CA MET A 1 11.24 -54.89 20.87
C MET A 1 9.81 -54.94 21.36
N GLY A 2 8.85 -54.57 20.52
CA GLY A 2 7.43 -54.54 20.89
C GLY A 2 6.71 -53.42 20.14
N THR A 3 5.74 -53.80 19.33
CA THR A 3 5.31 -53.14 18.10
C THR A 3 3.80 -52.82 18.09
N TRP A 4 3.37 -51.91 17.21
CA TRP A 4 1.98 -51.64 16.75
C TRP A 4 1.06 -50.97 17.81
N VAL A 5 0.18 -50.01 17.51
CA VAL A 5 -0.94 -50.10 16.56
C VAL A 5 -1.40 -48.70 16.10
N CYS A 6 -1.72 -48.66 14.82
CA CYS A 6 -2.41 -47.62 14.07
C CYS A 6 -3.93 -47.78 14.25
N GLN A 7 -4.69 -46.69 14.50
CA GLN A 7 -6.14 -46.73 14.27
C GLN A 7 -6.69 -45.38 13.79
N ARG A 8 -7.14 -45.40 12.52
CA ARG A 8 -8.12 -44.49 11.92
C ARG A 8 -9.43 -44.50 12.72
N MET A 9 -10.17 -43.39 12.74
CA MET A 9 -11.57 -43.42 12.31
C MET A 9 -12.14 -42.03 11.95
N MET A 10 -12.80 -42.01 10.80
CA MET A 10 -13.65 -40.94 10.26
C MET A 10 -15.03 -40.93 10.94
N LYS A 11 -15.73 -39.79 10.76
CA LYS A 11 -17.20 -39.57 10.60
C LYS A 11 -17.65 -38.41 11.48
N ALA A 12 -18.63 -37.58 11.16
CA ALA A 12 -19.37 -37.27 9.95
C ALA A 12 -20.30 -36.08 10.32
N ARG A 13 -20.72 -35.37 9.29
CA ARG A 13 -21.64 -34.22 9.22
C ARG A 13 -22.91 -34.33 10.09
N ARG A 14 -23.44 -33.17 10.49
CA ARG A 14 -24.89 -32.86 10.46
C ARG A 14 -25.12 -31.42 10.00
N ALA A 15 -26.20 -31.25 9.25
CA ALA A 15 -26.62 -30.05 8.54
C ALA A 15 -27.96 -29.54 9.10
N ALA A 16 -28.30 -28.30 8.67
CA ALA A 16 -29.61 -27.67 8.55
C ALA A 16 -30.33 -27.19 9.83
N SER A 17 -30.76 -25.92 9.86
CA SER A 17 -32.12 -25.54 9.42
C SER A 17 -32.33 -24.02 9.47
N ALA A 18 -33.32 -23.56 8.71
CA ALA A 18 -33.64 -22.18 8.36
C ALA A 18 -34.76 -21.57 9.22
N ILE A 19 -35.08 -20.31 8.90
CA ILE A 19 -36.35 -19.55 9.12
C ILE A 19 -36.39 -18.66 10.37
N GLY A 20 -36.69 -17.37 10.14
CA GLY A 20 -37.07 -16.44 11.21
C GLY A 20 -37.05 -14.96 10.80
N LEU A 21 -37.87 -14.58 9.81
CA LEU A 21 -38.22 -13.18 9.53
C LEU A 21 -39.08 -12.65 10.68
N VAL A 22 -38.61 -11.63 11.41
CA VAL A 22 -39.44 -10.84 12.33
C VAL A 22 -39.29 -9.36 11.98
N VAL A 23 -40.34 -8.85 11.34
CA VAL A 23 -40.67 -7.43 11.26
C VAL A 23 -41.11 -7.00 12.66
N CYS A 24 -40.48 -5.96 13.22
CA CYS A 24 -41.03 -5.25 14.36
C CYS A 24 -41.12 -3.76 14.06
N LEU A 25 -42.33 -3.29 14.33
CA LEU A 25 -42.92 -1.99 14.05
C LEU A 25 -42.34 -0.89 14.95
N ALA A 26 -42.42 0.34 14.45
CA ALA A 26 -42.03 1.61 15.05
C ALA A 26 -42.36 1.81 16.54
N LEU A 27 -41.53 2.60 17.22
CA LEU A 27 -42.02 3.60 18.18
C LEU A 27 -41.04 4.79 18.22
N ALA A 28 -41.52 5.94 17.76
CA ALA A 28 -40.90 7.24 17.99
C ALA A 28 -41.16 7.66 19.44
N LEU A 29 -40.12 8.06 20.16
CA LEU A 29 -40.24 8.92 21.34
C LEU A 29 -39.22 10.05 21.25
N ALA A 30 -39.78 11.25 21.26
CA ALA A 30 -39.11 12.53 21.37
C ALA A 30 -38.35 12.67 22.70
N GLY A 31 -37.28 13.47 22.70
CA GLY A 31 -36.71 13.97 23.94
C GLY A 31 -35.31 14.59 23.83
N GLY A 32 -35.27 15.91 23.62
CA GLY A 32 -34.34 16.82 24.31
C GLY A 32 -32.86 16.79 23.94
N VAL A 33 -32.46 17.69 23.05
CA VAL A 33 -31.09 18.23 23.00
C VAL A 33 -31.00 19.46 23.92
N PRO A 34 -30.08 19.51 24.91
CA PRO A 34 -29.74 20.76 25.56
C PRO A 34 -28.70 21.52 24.73
N SER A 35 -29.12 22.70 24.24
CA SER A 35 -28.23 23.76 23.80
C SER A 35 -27.34 24.22 24.97
N CYS A 36 -26.03 24.13 24.80
CA CYS A 36 -25.06 24.87 25.60
C CYS A 36 -24.45 25.96 24.72
N SER A 37 -25.01 27.16 24.89
CA SER A 37 -24.51 28.44 24.41
C SER A 37 -23.54 29.03 25.44
N GLY A 38 -22.35 29.44 25.00
CA GLY A 38 -21.38 30.24 25.75
C GLY A 38 -19.97 29.99 25.24
N GLY A 39 -19.13 30.96 24.94
CA GLY A 39 -19.22 32.41 24.86
C GLY A 39 -17.87 32.86 24.29
N ALA A 40 -17.87 33.62 23.21
CA ALA A 40 -16.65 34.17 22.63
C ALA A 40 -16.38 35.57 23.23
N PRO A 41 -15.17 35.87 23.72
CA PRO A 41 -14.82 37.24 24.13
C PRO A 41 -14.43 38.10 22.92
N PRO A 42 -14.66 39.44 22.97
CA PRO A 42 -14.36 40.35 21.89
C PRO A 42 -12.89 40.79 21.95
N GLY A 43 -12.18 40.67 20.83
CA GLY A 43 -10.84 41.23 20.62
C GLY A 43 -10.89 42.21 19.45
N GLN A 44 -11.12 43.47 19.77
CA GLN A 44 -11.08 44.61 18.86
C GLN A 44 -9.62 44.94 18.54
N TYR A 45 -9.25 44.99 17.26
CA TYR A 45 -8.23 45.93 16.77
C TYR A 45 -8.62 46.37 15.36
N ALA A 46 -9.14 47.59 15.28
CA ALA A 46 -9.13 48.40 14.07
C ALA A 46 -7.71 48.95 13.88
N THR A 47 -7.17 48.96 12.66
CA THR A 47 -7.07 50.16 11.80
C THR A 47 -6.30 49.87 10.51
N SER A 48 -6.83 50.44 9.43
CA SER A 48 -6.42 50.55 8.01
C SER A 48 -5.03 51.23 7.79
N PRO A 49 -4.56 51.54 6.54
CA PRO A 49 -5.16 51.35 5.22
C PRO A 49 -4.24 50.89 4.05
N ALA A 50 -4.92 50.39 3.00
CA ALA A 50 -4.85 50.69 1.56
C ALA A 50 -3.53 51.00 0.83
N GLN A 51 -3.61 50.72 -0.49
CA GLN A 51 -2.84 51.20 -1.66
C GLN A 51 -1.82 50.17 -2.19
N ALA A 52 -1.71 49.88 -3.49
CA ALA A 52 -2.32 50.45 -4.68
C ALA A 52 -2.36 49.42 -5.81
N ALA A 53 -3.32 49.63 -6.71
CA ALA A 53 -3.45 48.99 -8.01
C ALA A 53 -2.31 49.40 -8.97
N THR A 54 -2.41 48.85 -10.20
CA THR A 54 -1.72 49.21 -11.46
C THR A 54 -0.49 48.33 -11.79
N HIS A 55 -0.23 47.81 -12.99
CA HIS A 55 -0.69 48.10 -14.35
C HIS A 55 -0.66 46.83 -15.23
N LEU A 56 -1.69 46.62 -16.05
CA LEU A 56 -1.56 46.03 -17.39
C LEU A 56 -1.29 47.19 -18.36
N PRO A 57 -0.56 46.95 -19.48
CA PRO A 57 -1.23 47.22 -20.74
C PRO A 57 -0.98 46.16 -21.81
N ALA A 58 -2.02 46.01 -22.64
CA ALA A 58 -2.03 45.29 -23.90
C ALA A 58 -1.19 45.99 -24.97
N ALA A 59 -0.63 45.22 -25.91
CA ALA A 59 -0.14 45.73 -27.19
C ALA A 59 -0.71 44.89 -28.36
N THR A 60 -1.63 45.57 -29.03
CA THR A 60 -2.30 45.49 -30.33
C THR A 60 -1.57 44.77 -31.50
N PRO A 61 -2.31 44.19 -32.47
CA PRO A 61 -1.78 43.54 -33.68
C PRO A 61 -1.36 44.55 -34.75
N SER A 62 -0.42 44.16 -35.62
CA SER A 62 -0.05 44.94 -36.81
C SER A 62 -0.22 44.12 -38.08
N ARG A 63 -1.01 44.67 -39.01
CA ARG A 63 -1.43 44.13 -40.31
C ARG A 63 -1.31 45.25 -41.31
N ILE A 64 -0.47 45.18 -42.35
CA ILE A 64 -0.67 45.80 -43.69
C ILE A 64 0.22 45.06 -44.75
N PRO A 65 0.16 45.30 -46.09
CA PRO A 65 -0.63 44.52 -47.06
C PRO A 65 0.13 43.94 -48.29
N ALA A 66 -0.59 43.09 -49.04
CA ALA A 66 -0.66 42.88 -50.49
C ALA A 66 0.57 43.04 -51.40
N THR A 67 0.85 41.99 -52.19
CA THR A 67 0.96 42.12 -53.65
C THR A 67 0.51 40.83 -54.34
N ALA A 68 -0.44 40.97 -55.27
CA ALA A 68 -0.92 39.91 -56.13
C ALA A 68 -0.02 39.80 -57.36
N THR A 69 0.50 38.59 -57.63
CA THR A 69 0.94 38.22 -58.98
C THR A 69 0.27 36.90 -59.35
N ARG A 70 -0.50 36.98 -60.43
CA ARG A 70 -1.31 35.93 -61.02
C ARG A 70 -0.40 35.09 -61.90
N GLY A 71 -0.09 33.87 -61.46
CA GLY A 71 0.67 32.88 -62.24
C GLY A 71 -0.10 31.56 -62.27
N VAL A 72 -0.70 31.26 -63.41
CA VAL A 72 -1.28 29.95 -63.72
C VAL A 72 -0.11 28.97 -63.88
N ALA A 73 0.01 27.99 -63.00
CA ALA A 73 0.91 26.86 -63.18
C ALA A 73 0.35 25.60 -62.49
N VAL A 74 -0.06 24.68 -63.35
CA VAL A 74 -0.33 23.24 -63.18
C VAL A 74 -0.01 22.64 -61.80
N SER A 75 -1.07 22.11 -61.15
CA SER A 75 -0.98 21.35 -59.90
C SER A 75 -0.30 20.00 -60.14
N PRO A 76 0.85 19.69 -59.52
CA PRO A 76 1.37 18.33 -59.50
C PRO A 76 0.49 17.50 -58.55
N GLN A 77 -0.04 16.39 -59.04
CA GLN A 77 -0.69 15.40 -58.17
C GLN A 77 0.35 14.82 -57.20
N PRO A 78 0.06 14.72 -55.90
CA PRO A 78 0.95 14.03 -54.97
C PRO A 78 1.10 12.57 -55.40
N PRO A 79 2.30 11.96 -55.25
CA PRO A 79 2.48 10.55 -55.54
C PRO A 79 1.54 9.72 -54.66
N MET A 80 0.77 8.83 -55.28
CA MET A 80 0.00 7.81 -54.58
C MET A 80 0.98 6.96 -53.76
N THR A 81 1.02 7.19 -52.45
CA THR A 81 1.68 6.28 -51.51
C THR A 81 0.89 4.96 -51.46
N PRO A 82 1.57 3.80 -51.36
CA PRO A 82 0.88 2.55 -51.06
C PRO A 82 0.13 2.72 -49.74
N ARG A 83 -1.18 2.50 -49.77
CA ARG A 83 -2.02 2.47 -48.58
C ARG A 83 -1.61 1.25 -47.74
N VAL A 84 -0.74 1.48 -46.75
CA VAL A 84 -0.46 0.50 -45.70
C VAL A 84 -1.80 0.21 -45.00
N PRO A 85 -2.20 -1.07 -44.83
CA PRO A 85 -3.43 -1.40 -44.11
C PRO A 85 -3.36 -0.87 -42.67
N PRO A 86 -4.48 -0.44 -42.06
CA PRO A 86 -4.50 -0.13 -40.64
C PRO A 86 -4.39 -1.43 -39.84
N THR A 87 -3.16 -1.89 -39.64
CA THR A 87 -2.86 -2.98 -38.70
C THR A 87 -2.09 -2.38 -37.54
N SER A 88 -2.81 -1.92 -36.52
CA SER A 88 -2.30 -1.94 -35.15
C SER A 88 -3.46 -1.78 -34.17
N THR A 89 -4.19 -2.87 -33.97
CA THR A 89 -4.67 -3.15 -32.61
C THR A 89 -3.39 -3.31 -31.79
N GLN A 90 -3.13 -2.39 -30.86
CA GLN A 90 -2.06 -2.55 -29.87
C GLN A 90 -2.30 -3.88 -29.15
N ALA A 91 -1.49 -4.88 -29.52
CA ALA A 91 -1.41 -6.10 -28.75
C ALA A 91 -0.80 -5.75 -27.39
N ALA A 92 -1.46 -6.17 -26.31
CA ALA A 92 -0.87 -6.19 -24.99
C ALA A 92 0.50 -6.88 -25.07
N PRO A 93 1.51 -6.42 -24.30
CA PRO A 93 2.82 -7.05 -24.30
C PRO A 93 2.66 -8.55 -24.02
N SER A 94 3.09 -9.38 -24.97
CA SER A 94 3.02 -10.83 -24.82
C SER A 94 3.88 -11.24 -23.63
N LYS A 95 3.24 -11.82 -22.60
CA LYS A 95 3.92 -12.40 -21.45
C LYS A 95 5.03 -13.33 -21.93
N GLY A 96 6.20 -13.27 -21.29
CA GLY A 96 7.37 -14.10 -21.65
C GLY A 96 7.15 -15.60 -21.43
N ARG A 97 8.21 -16.38 -21.19
CA ARG A 97 8.04 -17.76 -20.68
C ARG A 97 7.40 -17.68 -19.29
N VAL A 98 6.15 -18.13 -19.19
CA VAL A 98 5.38 -18.14 -17.95
C VAL A 98 5.31 -19.57 -17.42
N GLU A 99 5.62 -19.75 -16.15
CA GLU A 99 5.43 -21.01 -15.43
C GLU A 99 4.16 -20.93 -14.59
N VAL A 100 3.35 -21.99 -14.57
CA VAL A 100 2.12 -22.01 -13.76
C VAL A 100 2.40 -22.76 -12.46
N ALA A 101 2.13 -22.11 -11.33
CA ALA A 101 2.40 -22.66 -10.01
C ALA A 101 1.24 -22.41 -9.04
N ARG A 102 1.07 -23.28 -8.05
CA ARG A 102 0.07 -23.09 -6.99
C ARG A 102 0.70 -22.40 -5.80
N VAL A 103 0.10 -21.33 -5.29
CA VAL A 103 0.58 -20.70 -4.05
C VAL A 103 0.18 -21.58 -2.86
N VAL A 104 1.18 -21.99 -2.08
CA VAL A 104 0.99 -22.83 -0.89
C VAL A 104 1.12 -22.05 0.41
N ARG A 105 1.86 -20.93 0.41
CA ARG A 105 2.06 -20.07 1.58
C ARG A 105 2.50 -18.67 1.18
N VAL A 106 2.10 -17.67 1.93
CA VAL A 106 2.66 -16.30 1.87
C VAL A 106 3.60 -16.11 3.05
N ILE A 107 4.78 -15.55 2.82
CA ILE A 107 5.79 -15.29 3.85
C ILE A 107 5.63 -13.88 4.39
N ASP A 108 5.62 -12.91 3.49
CA ASP A 108 5.57 -11.47 3.74
C ASP A 108 4.90 -10.76 2.54
N GLY A 109 5.01 -9.43 2.46
CA GLY A 109 4.36 -8.62 1.44
C GLY A 109 4.85 -8.85 0.01
N ASP A 110 6.03 -9.44 -0.20
CA ASP A 110 6.63 -9.60 -1.53
C ASP A 110 7.29 -10.97 -1.78
N THR A 111 7.13 -11.90 -0.82
CA THR A 111 7.65 -13.26 -0.89
C THR A 111 6.55 -14.29 -0.65
N ILE A 112 6.43 -15.25 -1.59
CA ILE A 112 5.52 -16.39 -1.49
C ILE A 112 6.27 -17.71 -1.63
N VAL A 113 5.62 -18.79 -1.21
CA VAL A 113 6.02 -20.17 -1.51
C VAL A 113 5.01 -20.76 -2.47
N VAL A 114 5.51 -21.32 -3.57
CA VAL A 114 4.71 -21.96 -4.61
C VAL A 114 5.09 -23.43 -4.75
N GLU A 115 4.14 -24.24 -5.18
CA GLU A 115 4.38 -25.58 -5.68
C GLU A 115 4.42 -25.53 -7.22
N LEU A 116 5.56 -25.93 -7.78
CA LEU A 116 5.83 -26.00 -9.21
C LEU A 116 6.45 -27.36 -9.53
N ASN A 117 5.84 -28.11 -10.43
CA ASN A 117 6.31 -29.45 -10.82
C ASN A 117 6.53 -30.42 -9.64
N GLY A 118 5.67 -30.36 -8.62
CA GLY A 118 5.73 -31.21 -7.42
C GLY A 118 6.84 -30.85 -6.42
N ARG A 119 7.48 -29.68 -6.58
CA ARG A 119 8.48 -29.15 -5.63
C ARG A 119 8.07 -27.76 -5.16
N THR A 120 8.48 -27.39 -3.96
CA THR A 120 8.22 -26.07 -3.39
C THR A 120 9.39 -25.11 -3.64
N TYR A 121 9.07 -23.88 -4.01
CA TYR A 121 10.03 -22.82 -4.28
C TYR A 121 9.60 -21.53 -3.57
N HIS A 122 10.59 -20.80 -3.06
CA HIS A 122 10.37 -19.41 -2.65
C HIS A 122 10.44 -18.51 -3.88
N VAL A 123 9.53 -17.55 -3.98
CA VAL A 123 9.45 -16.57 -5.07
C VAL A 123 9.49 -15.18 -4.46
N ARG A 124 10.47 -14.36 -4.88
CA ARG A 124 10.58 -12.94 -4.51
C ARG A 124 10.07 -12.08 -5.67
N TYR A 125 9.20 -11.13 -5.36
CA TYR A 125 8.56 -10.28 -6.35
C TYR A 125 9.56 -9.29 -6.91
N ILE A 126 9.74 -9.27 -8.23
CA ILE A 126 10.63 -8.32 -8.91
C ILE A 126 10.04 -6.91 -8.82
N GLY A 127 10.92 -5.93 -8.62
CA GLY A 127 10.61 -4.51 -8.81
C GLY A 127 9.94 -3.80 -7.63
N ILE A 128 9.69 -4.52 -6.53
CA ILE A 128 8.97 -4.00 -5.37
C ILE A 128 9.65 -4.44 -4.06
N ASP A 129 9.44 -3.66 -3.01
CA ASP A 129 9.88 -3.97 -1.65
C ASP A 129 8.79 -3.62 -0.65
N THR A 130 8.61 -4.48 0.35
CA THR A 130 7.61 -4.31 1.40
C THR A 130 8.28 -4.20 2.77
N PRO A 131 7.69 -3.45 3.73
CA PRO A 131 8.18 -3.46 5.09
C PRO A 131 8.18 -4.90 5.63
N GLU A 132 9.22 -5.27 6.36
CA GLU A 132 9.31 -6.60 6.97
C GLU A 132 8.18 -6.78 8.00
N PRO A 133 7.71 -8.01 8.29
CA PRO A 133 6.54 -8.22 9.15
C PRO A 133 6.62 -7.61 10.56
N ASP A 134 7.82 -7.31 11.06
CA ASP A 134 8.05 -6.64 12.36
C ASP A 134 8.22 -5.11 12.25
N GLU A 135 8.24 -4.57 11.05
CA GLU A 135 8.26 -3.14 10.76
C GLU A 135 6.84 -2.56 10.70
N PRO A 136 6.70 -1.23 10.90
CA PRO A 136 5.42 -0.56 10.69
C PRO A 136 4.84 -0.90 9.32
N PHE A 137 3.58 -1.31 9.30
CA PHE A 137 2.83 -1.68 8.10
C PHE A 137 3.23 -3.01 7.41
N GLY A 138 4.20 -3.75 7.95
CA GLY A 138 4.66 -5.00 7.32
C GLY A 138 3.64 -6.13 7.40
N ARG A 139 2.88 -6.24 8.51
CA ARG A 139 1.80 -7.23 8.62
C ARG A 139 0.67 -6.93 7.65
N GLU A 140 0.31 -5.66 7.52
CA GLU A 140 -0.71 -5.17 6.60
C GLU A 140 -0.32 -5.48 5.14
N ALA A 141 0.95 -5.31 4.78
CA ALA A 141 1.47 -5.70 3.47
C ALA A 141 1.40 -7.22 3.23
N ALA A 142 1.80 -8.02 4.22
CA ALA A 142 1.73 -9.48 4.14
C ALA A 142 0.28 -10.00 4.03
N GLU A 143 -0.64 -9.43 4.81
CA GLU A 143 -2.07 -9.73 4.78
C GLU A 143 -2.68 -9.37 3.42
N GLN A 144 -2.30 -8.22 2.86
CA GLN A 144 -2.78 -7.82 1.54
C GLN A 144 -2.28 -8.76 0.44
N ASN A 145 -0.99 -9.11 0.46
CA ASN A 145 -0.45 -10.10 -0.47
C ASN A 145 -1.20 -11.44 -0.33
N ALA A 146 -1.37 -11.91 0.91
CA ALA A 146 -2.12 -13.13 1.20
C ALA A 146 -3.57 -13.09 0.69
N ALA A 147 -4.27 -11.97 0.81
CA ALA A 147 -5.63 -11.81 0.30
C ALA A 147 -5.70 -11.94 -1.22
N LEU A 148 -4.67 -11.51 -1.94
CA LEU A 148 -4.61 -11.58 -3.39
C LEU A 148 -4.26 -12.98 -3.91
N VAL A 149 -3.33 -13.68 -3.24
CA VAL A 149 -2.66 -14.85 -3.84
C VAL A 149 -2.85 -16.18 -3.09
N SER A 150 -3.35 -16.18 -1.86
CA SER A 150 -3.41 -17.42 -1.06
C SER A 150 -4.30 -18.49 -1.70
N GLY A 151 -3.72 -19.66 -1.92
CA GLY A 151 -4.42 -20.81 -2.51
C GLY A 151 -4.70 -20.69 -4.01
N GLN A 152 -4.32 -19.57 -4.64
CA GLN A 152 -4.53 -19.33 -6.05
C GLN A 152 -3.47 -20.06 -6.91
N THR A 153 -3.83 -20.31 -8.16
CA THR A 153 -2.86 -20.65 -9.20
C THR A 153 -2.38 -19.37 -9.85
N VAL A 154 -1.06 -19.18 -9.86
CA VAL A 154 -0.40 -17.99 -10.39
C VAL A 154 0.43 -18.33 -11.61
N GLU A 155 0.55 -17.33 -12.47
CA GLU A 155 1.45 -17.28 -13.60
C GLU A 155 2.73 -16.55 -13.17
N LEU A 156 3.87 -17.24 -13.24
CA LEU A 156 5.18 -16.76 -12.86
C LEU A 156 5.95 -16.36 -14.10
N GLU A 157 6.07 -15.05 -14.32
CA GLU A 157 6.84 -14.50 -15.43
C GLU A 157 8.25 -14.13 -14.95
N LYS A 158 9.27 -14.71 -15.59
CA LYS A 158 10.65 -14.31 -15.37
C LYS A 158 11.00 -13.08 -16.21
N ASP A 159 11.84 -12.21 -15.66
CA ASP A 159 12.57 -11.21 -16.43
C ASP A 159 13.89 -11.81 -16.97
N ILE A 160 15.05 -11.34 -16.50
CA ILE A 160 16.37 -11.79 -16.96
C ILE A 160 16.98 -12.77 -15.95
N SER A 161 16.99 -12.40 -14.67
CA SER A 161 17.57 -13.21 -13.60
C SER A 161 16.65 -14.35 -13.18
N GLU A 162 17.24 -15.52 -12.89
CA GLU A 162 16.48 -16.71 -12.48
C GLU A 162 16.22 -16.72 -10.97
N VAL A 163 17.30 -16.53 -10.20
CA VAL A 163 17.31 -16.58 -8.74
C VAL A 163 18.12 -15.43 -8.18
N ASP A 164 17.79 -15.02 -6.96
CA ASP A 164 18.63 -14.13 -6.17
C ASP A 164 19.77 -14.89 -5.46
N ARG A 165 20.59 -14.14 -4.71
CA ARG A 165 21.71 -14.68 -3.91
C ARG A 165 21.30 -15.66 -2.80
N TYR A 166 20.01 -15.72 -2.45
CA TYR A 166 19.45 -16.61 -1.44
C TYR A 166 18.77 -17.84 -2.07
N GLY A 167 18.77 -17.95 -3.39
CA GLY A 167 18.14 -19.04 -4.12
C GLY A 167 16.62 -18.90 -4.28
N ARG A 168 16.05 -17.72 -4.03
CA ARG A 168 14.63 -17.45 -4.31
C ARG A 168 14.45 -17.17 -5.79
N LEU A 169 13.41 -17.70 -6.41
CA LEU A 169 13.06 -17.39 -7.79
C LEU A 169 12.65 -15.92 -7.89
N LEU A 170 13.17 -15.22 -8.90
CA LEU A 170 12.78 -13.84 -9.20
C LEU A 170 11.68 -13.86 -10.25
N ARG A 171 10.47 -13.38 -9.90
CA ARG A 171 9.30 -13.39 -10.80
C ARG A 171 8.42 -12.15 -10.66
N TYR A 172 7.76 -11.80 -11.76
CA TYR A 172 6.49 -11.08 -11.74
C TYR A 172 5.36 -12.11 -11.58
N VAL A 173 4.44 -11.85 -10.66
CA VAL A 173 3.35 -12.77 -10.32
C VAL A 173 2.05 -12.26 -10.91
N TRP A 174 1.35 -13.14 -11.60
CA TRP A 174 0.12 -12.83 -12.33
C TRP A 174 -1.02 -13.74 -11.93
N ILE A 175 -2.23 -13.18 -11.87
CA ILE A 175 -3.50 -13.90 -11.80
C ILE A 175 -4.40 -13.35 -12.91
N GLY A 176 -4.58 -14.13 -13.98
CA GLY A 176 -5.20 -13.63 -15.21
C GLY A 176 -4.43 -12.43 -15.75
N ASP A 177 -5.11 -11.30 -15.95
CA ASP A 177 -4.51 -10.05 -16.42
C ASP A 177 -4.00 -9.14 -15.29
N THR A 178 -4.15 -9.56 -14.03
CA THR A 178 -3.72 -8.77 -12.87
C THR A 178 -2.30 -9.14 -12.48
N MET A 179 -1.38 -8.18 -12.54
CA MET A 179 -0.03 -8.32 -11.99
C MET A 179 -0.04 -7.94 -10.51
N ILE A 180 0.25 -8.91 -9.64
CA ILE A 180 0.20 -8.74 -8.19
C ILE A 180 1.25 -7.74 -7.72
N ASN A 181 2.45 -7.77 -8.31
CA ASN A 181 3.51 -6.80 -8.00
C ASN A 181 3.01 -5.36 -8.17
N ARG A 182 2.34 -5.10 -9.29
CA ARG A 182 1.75 -3.79 -9.59
C ARG A 182 0.69 -3.46 -8.55
N GLU A 183 -0.23 -4.39 -8.30
CA GLU A 183 -1.37 -4.15 -7.42
C GLU A 183 -0.96 -3.70 -6.01
N LEU A 184 0.04 -4.38 -5.44
CA LEU A 184 0.59 -4.03 -4.12
C LEU A 184 1.15 -2.59 -4.09
N VAL A 185 1.83 -2.15 -5.15
CA VAL A 185 2.36 -0.78 -5.25
C VAL A 185 1.23 0.23 -5.43
N CYS A 186 0.28 -0.01 -6.33
CA CYS A 186 -0.81 0.95 -6.61
C CYS A 186 -1.74 1.14 -5.40
N GLN A 187 -1.82 0.13 -4.52
CA GLN A 187 -2.58 0.19 -3.27
C GLN A 187 -1.76 0.71 -2.08
N GLY A 188 -0.46 0.95 -2.24
CA GLY A 188 0.41 1.49 -1.18
C GLY A 188 0.80 0.46 -0.12
N TYR A 189 0.92 -0.81 -0.48
CA TYR A 189 1.45 -1.88 0.38
C TYR A 189 2.89 -2.26 0.05
N ALA A 190 3.42 -1.76 -1.07
CA ALA A 190 4.82 -1.91 -1.46
C ALA A 190 5.40 -0.59 -1.99
N THR A 191 6.70 -0.42 -1.78
CA THR A 191 7.52 0.60 -2.45
C THR A 191 8.16 0.02 -3.71
N VAL A 192 8.61 0.90 -4.60
CA VAL A 192 9.30 0.51 -5.82
C VAL A 192 10.79 0.29 -5.54
N ALA A 193 11.32 -0.85 -5.98
CA ALA A 193 12.74 -1.18 -5.84
C ALA A 193 13.36 -1.57 -7.18
N THR A 194 14.43 -0.89 -7.58
CA THR A 194 15.05 -1.06 -8.90
C THR A 194 16.35 -1.83 -8.81
N TYR A 195 16.37 -3.02 -9.41
CA TYR A 195 17.56 -3.88 -9.47
C TYR A 195 17.81 -4.35 -10.90
N PRO A 196 18.69 -3.66 -11.67
CA PRO A 196 19.09 -4.15 -12.98
C PRO A 196 19.71 -5.55 -12.89
N PRO A 197 19.46 -6.43 -13.88
CA PRO A 197 18.80 -6.15 -15.16
C PRO A 197 17.27 -6.28 -15.15
N ASP A 198 16.65 -6.63 -14.01
CA ASP A 198 15.23 -6.99 -13.90
C ASP A 198 14.33 -5.74 -13.74
N VAL A 199 14.16 -5.00 -14.84
CA VAL A 199 13.47 -3.69 -14.87
C VAL A 199 12.33 -3.60 -15.89
N LYS A 200 11.87 -4.74 -16.43
CA LYS A 200 10.86 -4.79 -17.52
C LYS A 200 9.61 -3.92 -17.27
N TYR A 201 9.08 -3.91 -16.04
CA TYR A 201 7.85 -3.17 -15.69
C TYR A 201 8.09 -1.95 -14.79
N GLN A 202 9.35 -1.50 -14.66
CA GLN A 202 9.76 -0.44 -13.75
C GLN A 202 8.92 0.85 -13.87
N ASN A 203 8.63 1.27 -15.10
CA ASN A 203 7.86 2.49 -15.36
C ASN A 203 6.41 2.39 -14.85
N ILE A 204 5.81 1.19 -14.90
CA ILE A 204 4.44 0.96 -14.42
C ILE A 204 4.41 1.04 -12.89
N PHE A 205 5.41 0.46 -12.21
CA PHE A 205 5.51 0.55 -10.75
C PHE A 205 5.73 1.99 -10.28
N LEU A 206 6.62 2.75 -10.92
CA LEU A 206 6.85 4.16 -10.60
C LEU A 206 5.58 5.01 -10.78
N ALA A 207 4.79 4.73 -11.81
CA ALA A 207 3.51 5.41 -12.02
C ALA A 207 2.51 5.11 -10.89
N CYS A 208 2.39 3.83 -10.51
CA CYS A 208 1.50 3.42 -9.43
C CYS A 208 1.91 3.96 -8.06
N GLU A 209 3.21 3.98 -7.75
CA GLU A 209 3.69 4.49 -6.48
C GLU A 209 3.40 5.98 -6.32
N ARG A 210 3.59 6.76 -7.40
CA ARG A 210 3.22 8.18 -7.42
C ARG A 210 1.72 8.36 -7.15
N GLU A 211 0.86 7.62 -7.84
CA GLU A 211 -0.59 7.69 -7.62
C GLU A 211 -0.99 7.28 -6.20
N ALA A 212 -0.39 6.21 -5.66
CA ALA A 212 -0.63 5.75 -4.30
C ALA A 212 -0.24 6.81 -3.26
N ARG A 213 0.89 7.51 -3.47
CA ARG A 213 1.32 8.63 -2.64
C ARG A 213 0.34 9.81 -2.70
N GLU A 214 -0.01 10.25 -3.90
CA GLU A 214 -0.92 11.38 -4.12
C GLU A 214 -2.32 11.11 -3.54
N ALA A 215 -2.77 9.86 -3.60
CA ALA A 215 -4.06 9.44 -3.06
C ALA A 215 -4.01 8.99 -1.58
N GLY A 216 -2.84 9.02 -0.93
CA GLY A 216 -2.68 8.58 0.46
C GLY A 216 -3.12 7.13 0.69
N ARG A 217 -2.82 6.21 -0.23
CA ARG A 217 -3.20 4.80 -0.12
C ARG A 217 -2.21 4.01 0.73
N GLY A 218 -2.70 2.99 1.43
CA GLY A 218 -1.87 2.13 2.26
C GLY A 218 -1.04 2.94 3.26
N PHE A 219 0.26 2.65 3.38
CA PHE A 219 1.11 3.36 4.32
C PHE A 219 1.40 4.82 3.93
N TRP A 220 1.05 5.26 2.71
CA TRP A 220 1.21 6.67 2.32
C TRP A 220 0.20 7.60 2.98
N GLY A 221 -0.97 7.08 3.39
CA GLY A 221 -1.98 7.82 4.16
C GLY A 221 -2.00 7.49 5.64
N ALA A 222 -1.13 6.59 6.10
CA ALA A 222 -1.02 6.28 7.51
C ALA A 222 -0.47 7.51 8.25
N GLU A 223 -1.12 7.91 9.34
CA GLU A 223 -0.53 8.90 10.23
C GLU A 223 0.79 8.33 10.78
N PRO A 224 1.85 9.16 10.83
CA PRO A 224 3.11 8.70 11.38
C PRO A 224 2.87 8.20 12.79
N ALA A 225 3.27 6.96 13.06
CA ALA A 225 3.24 6.43 14.42
C ALA A 225 3.88 7.48 15.34
N PRO A 226 3.26 7.84 16.47
CA PRO A 226 3.72 8.93 17.31
C PRO A 226 5.20 8.72 17.61
N THR A 227 6.02 9.64 17.10
CA THR A 227 7.47 9.54 17.23
C THR A 227 7.81 9.67 18.71
N ALA A 228 8.83 8.94 19.17
CA ALA A 228 9.35 8.99 20.53
C ALA A 228 9.79 10.42 20.97
N GLN A 229 9.71 11.41 20.09
CA GLN A 229 9.98 12.81 20.37
C GLN A 229 8.76 13.58 20.90
N GLN A 230 7.56 13.01 20.83
CA GLN A 230 6.41 13.47 21.62
C GLN A 230 6.53 13.04 23.11
N ALA A 231 7.66 12.43 23.50
CA ALA A 231 7.97 11.99 24.86
C ALA A 231 8.38 13.10 25.85
N GLY A 232 7.89 14.32 25.66
CA GLY A 232 8.06 15.39 26.65
C GLY A 232 7.32 15.10 27.96
N ASN A 233 6.29 14.24 27.95
CA ASN A 233 5.55 13.90 29.16
C ASN A 233 4.78 12.57 29.06
N CYS A 234 5.46 11.46 28.76
CA CYS A 234 4.82 10.14 28.75
C CYS A 234 4.83 9.51 30.15
N PRO A 235 3.66 9.25 30.78
CA PRO A 235 3.60 8.59 32.08
C PRO A 235 4.22 7.19 32.08
N TYR A 236 4.10 6.51 30.94
CA TYR A 236 4.58 5.15 30.72
C TYR A 236 5.47 5.07 29.47
N ILE A 237 6.60 4.40 29.60
CA ILE A 237 7.61 4.23 28.54
C ILE A 237 7.87 2.73 28.35
N GLY A 238 7.49 2.23 27.18
CA GLY A 238 7.71 0.88 26.68
C GLY A 238 9.02 0.70 25.92
N ASN A 239 9.52 -0.53 25.90
CA ASN A 239 10.54 -0.99 24.97
C ASN A 239 9.90 -1.84 23.87
N LYS A 240 9.99 -1.44 22.60
CA LYS A 240 9.34 -2.15 21.49
C LYS A 240 9.86 -3.58 21.27
N ASN A 241 11.10 -3.88 21.66
CA ASN A 241 11.72 -5.19 21.49
C ASN A 241 11.38 -6.14 22.64
N SER A 242 11.53 -5.68 23.89
CA SER A 242 11.27 -6.55 25.05
C SER A 242 9.79 -6.62 25.44
N LYS A 243 8.96 -5.75 24.86
CA LYS A 243 7.54 -5.54 25.19
C LYS A 243 7.35 -5.33 26.70
N VAL A 244 8.28 -4.63 27.35
CA VAL A 244 8.18 -4.23 28.77
C VAL A 244 7.96 -2.74 28.84
N PHE A 245 7.00 -2.28 29.66
CA PHE A 245 6.82 -0.86 29.94
C PHE A 245 7.13 -0.49 31.39
N HIS A 246 7.49 0.76 31.57
CA HIS A 246 8.07 1.34 32.77
C HIS A 246 7.43 2.69 33.08
N HIS A 247 7.54 3.17 34.32
CA HIS A 247 7.37 4.60 34.58
C HIS A 247 8.55 5.41 34.04
N ALA A 248 8.33 6.69 33.74
CA ALA A 248 9.36 7.59 33.23
C ALA A 248 10.63 7.67 34.11
N TRP A 249 10.46 7.55 35.44
CA TRP A 249 11.55 7.60 36.43
C TRP A 249 12.31 6.28 36.60
N CYS A 250 11.89 5.19 35.94
CA CYS A 250 12.51 3.89 36.14
C CYS A 250 13.95 3.87 35.59
N SER A 251 14.89 3.31 36.35
CA SER A 251 16.30 3.19 35.95
C SER A 251 16.51 2.50 34.60
N SER A 252 15.66 1.52 34.27
CA SER A 252 15.69 0.84 32.97
C SER A 252 15.45 1.81 31.82
N VAL A 253 14.61 2.84 32.00
CA VAL A 253 14.34 3.86 30.98
C VAL A 253 15.59 4.65 30.63
N ALA A 254 16.39 5.05 31.62
CA ALA A 254 17.63 5.77 31.37
C ALA A 254 18.60 4.98 30.48
N GLN A 255 18.61 3.66 30.62
CA GLN A 255 19.49 2.74 29.88
C GLN A 255 18.89 2.27 28.54
N MET A 256 17.62 2.57 28.26
CA MET A 256 16.98 2.15 27.00
C MET A 256 17.49 2.99 25.82
N ASN A 257 17.80 2.32 24.70
CA ASN A 257 18.03 2.97 23.42
C ASN A 257 16.79 3.80 23.04
N PRO A 258 16.92 5.13 22.81
CA PRO A 258 15.80 6.00 22.43
C PRO A 258 14.98 5.50 21.24
N ALA A 259 15.61 4.88 20.25
CA ALA A 259 14.94 4.33 19.06
C ALA A 259 14.00 3.16 19.35
N ASN A 260 14.12 2.54 20.53
CA ASN A 260 13.29 1.42 20.97
C ASN A 260 12.22 1.85 21.98
N ARG A 261 12.17 3.14 22.36
CA ARG A 261 11.20 3.66 23.32
C ARG A 261 9.85 3.88 22.63
N VAL A 262 8.78 3.46 23.28
CA VAL A 262 7.39 3.72 22.91
C VAL A 262 6.72 4.41 24.08
N CYS A 263 5.90 5.41 23.81
CA CYS A 263 5.14 6.11 24.83
C CYS A 263 3.73 5.54 24.95
N PHE A 264 3.23 5.44 26.18
CA PHE A 264 1.81 5.17 26.43
C PHE A 264 1.26 6.23 27.36
N ALA A 265 0.02 6.66 27.09
CA ALA A 265 -0.70 7.59 27.94
C ALA A 265 -1.26 6.89 29.18
N THR A 266 -1.69 5.64 29.03
CA THR A 266 -2.26 4.83 30.13
C THR A 266 -1.61 3.45 30.23
N ARG A 267 -1.78 2.84 31.41
CA ARG A 267 -1.31 1.48 31.69
C ARG A 267 -2.08 0.46 30.83
N GLU A 268 -3.37 0.67 30.68
CA GLU A 268 -4.28 -0.20 29.94
C GLU A 268 -3.93 -0.21 28.44
N GLU A 269 -3.56 0.95 27.89
CA GLU A 269 -3.07 1.06 26.51
C GLU A 269 -1.83 0.19 26.29
N ALA A 270 -0.83 0.27 27.18
CA ALA A 270 0.38 -0.53 27.10
C ALA A 270 0.05 -2.04 27.12
N ILE A 271 -0.85 -2.46 28.01
CA ILE A 271 -1.27 -3.86 28.14
C ILE A 271 -2.05 -4.32 26.92
N ALA A 272 -2.97 -3.49 26.40
CA ALA A 272 -3.74 -3.79 25.20
C ALA A 272 -2.83 -3.97 23.96
N GLN A 273 -1.72 -3.23 23.91
CA GLN A 273 -0.68 -3.37 22.87
C GLN A 273 0.31 -4.52 23.14
N GLY A 274 0.04 -5.37 24.14
CA GLY A 274 0.82 -6.57 24.45
C GLY A 274 2.07 -6.33 25.29
N TYR A 275 2.20 -5.18 25.96
CA TYR A 275 3.33 -4.91 26.85
C TYR A 275 3.07 -5.40 28.27
N ARG A 276 4.09 -6.01 28.88
CA ARG A 276 4.06 -6.42 30.29
C ARG A 276 4.65 -5.34 31.20
N PRO A 277 4.11 -5.13 32.41
CA PRO A 277 4.67 -4.17 33.34
C PRO A 277 6.06 -4.60 33.83
N CYS A 278 6.95 -3.64 34.02
CA CYS A 278 8.24 -3.88 34.63
C CYS A 278 8.09 -4.37 36.07
N ARG A 279 8.80 -5.44 36.42
CA ARG A 279 8.80 -5.99 37.80
C ARG A 279 9.40 -5.04 38.83
N ASN A 280 10.29 -4.14 38.40
CA ASN A 280 11.02 -3.21 39.26
C ASN A 280 10.20 -1.96 39.63
N CYS A 281 9.78 -1.18 38.62
CA CYS A 281 9.01 0.05 38.89
C CYS A 281 7.49 -0.18 39.03
N ARG A 282 6.99 -1.38 38.74
CA ARG A 282 5.59 -1.82 38.89
C ARG A 282 4.55 -0.79 38.40
N PRO A 283 4.61 -0.44 37.09
CA PRO A 283 3.72 0.56 36.50
C PRO A 283 2.29 0.06 36.27
#